data_AF-A0A268RV98-F1
#
_entry.id   AF-A0A268RV98-F1
#
_cell.length_a   1.000
_cell.length_b   1.000
_cell.length_c   1.000
_cell.angle_alpha   90.00
_cell.angle_beta   90.00
_cell.angle_gamma   90.00
#
_symmetry.space_group_name_H-M   'P 1'
#
loop_
_entity.id
_entity.type
_entity.pdbx_description
1 polymer ?
#
loop_
_entity_poly.entity_id
_entity_poly.type
_entity_poly.pdbx_seq_one_letter_code
_entity_poly.pdbx_strand_id
1 'polypeptide(L)'
;MSYASVKERTEELLHLLARPFPQEDDERDDFLEAVNCLLGLRQSMIEASAGSFTTEEASFLIEQDRLLTASLNAVSAVIKQDLKEIADQKRLHKGYERGTILATKGAFIDEKTR
;
A
#
# COMPACT_ATOMS: atom_id res chain seq x y z
N MET A 1 -5.90 2.96 31.20
CA MET A 1 -5.62 2.12 30.02
C MET A 1 -4.55 1.11 30.40
N SER A 2 -4.64 -0.15 29.97
CA SER A 2 -3.72 -1.24 30.36
C SER A 2 -2.81 -1.62 29.21
N TYR A 3 -1.58 -2.07 29.53
CA TYR A 3 -0.64 -2.71 28.59
C TYR A 3 -1.31 -3.80 27.74
N ALA A 4 -2.19 -4.60 28.34
CA ALA A 4 -2.92 -5.65 27.63
C ALA A 4 -3.73 -5.11 26.44
N SER A 5 -4.33 -3.92 26.58
CA SER A 5 -5.13 -3.30 25.53
C SER A 5 -4.26 -2.78 24.38
N VAL A 6 -3.09 -2.23 24.68
CA VAL A 6 -2.13 -1.79 23.66
C VAL A 6 -1.58 -3.01 22.90
N LYS A 7 -1.27 -4.08 23.62
CA LYS A 7 -0.81 -5.35 23.06
C LYS A 7 -1.85 -5.95 22.11
N GLU A 8 -3.10 -6.05 22.54
CA GLU A 8 -4.20 -6.60 21.73
C GLU A 8 -4.36 -5.83 20.41
N ARG A 9 -4.36 -4.48 20.46
CA ARG A 9 -4.42 -3.65 19.23
C ARG A 9 -3.20 -3.82 18.34
N THR A 10 -2.03 -4.05 18.93
CA THR A 10 -0.81 -4.29 18.17
C THR A 10 -0.86 -5.65 17.45
N GLU A 11 -1.39 -6.69 18.11
CA GLU A 11 -1.59 -8.02 17.54
C GLU A 11 -2.65 -8.02 16.42
N GLU A 12 -3.75 -7.30 16.62
CA GLU A 12 -4.79 -7.11 15.60
C GLU A 12 -4.23 -6.44 14.34
N LEU A 13 -3.39 -5.42 14.52
CA LEU A 13 -2.74 -4.70 13.41
C LEU A 13 -1.74 -5.59 12.66
N LEU A 14 -0.97 -6.41 13.38
CA LEU A 14 -0.09 -7.40 12.77
C LEU A 14 -0.87 -8.46 11.99
N HIS A 15 -2.00 -8.93 12.53
CA HIS A 15 -2.85 -9.90 11.84
C HIS A 15 -3.45 -9.32 10.56
N LEU A 16 -3.90 -8.07 10.61
CA LEU A 16 -4.40 -7.35 9.43
C LEU A 16 -3.32 -7.21 8.37
N LEU A 17 -2.11 -6.78 8.75
CA LEU A 17 -0.98 -6.62 7.82
C LEU A 17 -0.39 -7.95 7.31
N ALA A 18 -0.66 -9.07 7.98
CA ALA A 18 -0.26 -10.39 7.50
C ALA A 18 -1.16 -10.91 6.37
N ARG A 19 -2.35 -10.31 6.18
CA ARG A 19 -3.23 -10.66 5.06
C ARG A 19 -2.63 -10.17 3.75
N PRO A 20 -2.87 -10.88 2.62
CA PRO A 20 -2.45 -10.40 1.32
C PRO A 20 -3.07 -9.03 1.04
N PHE A 21 -2.28 -8.14 0.42
CA PHE A 21 -2.74 -6.80 0.07
C PHE A 21 -3.90 -6.92 -0.94
N PRO A 22 -5.05 -6.24 -0.71
CA PRO A 22 -6.21 -6.34 -1.60
C PRO A 22 -5.87 -5.83 -3.01
N GLN A 23 -6.51 -6.44 -4.02
CA GLN A 23 -6.30 -6.05 -5.42
C GLN A 23 -7.40 -5.13 -5.96
N GLU A 24 -8.60 -5.17 -5.37
CA GLU A 24 -9.72 -4.32 -5.76
C GLU A 24 -9.58 -2.94 -5.10
N ASP A 25 -9.82 -1.86 -5.84
CA ASP A 25 -9.61 -0.50 -5.32
C ASP A 25 -10.51 -0.18 -4.11
N ASP A 26 -11.77 -0.62 -4.11
CA ASP A 26 -12.69 -0.44 -2.97
C ASP A 26 -12.17 -1.16 -1.71
N GLU A 27 -11.68 -2.41 -1.85
CA GLU A 27 -11.13 -3.18 -0.73
C GLU A 27 -9.78 -2.63 -0.23
N ARG A 28 -9.00 -1.98 -1.11
CA ARG A 28 -7.73 -1.34 -0.76
C ARG A 28 -7.97 -0.12 0.12
N ASP A 29 -8.94 0.71 -0.22
CA ASP A 29 -9.28 1.90 0.56
C ASP A 29 -9.78 1.50 1.96
N ASP A 30 -10.69 0.52 2.03
CA ASP A 30 -11.18 -0.03 3.31
C ASP A 30 -10.04 -0.60 4.17
N PHE A 31 -9.10 -1.34 3.55
CA PHE A 31 -7.93 -1.89 4.24
C PHE A 31 -7.03 -0.79 4.80
N LEU A 32 -6.72 0.23 4.00
CA LEU A 32 -5.86 1.34 4.41
C LEU A 32 -6.51 2.18 5.51
N GLU A 33 -7.82 2.41 5.43
CA GLU A 33 -8.58 3.09 6.48
C GLU A 33 -8.55 2.30 7.79
N ALA A 34 -8.78 0.98 7.73
CA ALA A 34 -8.72 0.10 8.91
C ALA A 34 -7.33 0.12 9.57
N VAL A 35 -6.26 0.04 8.78
CA VAL A 35 -4.87 0.15 9.27
C VAL A 35 -4.64 1.51 9.95
N ASN A 36 -5.08 2.61 9.33
CA ASN A 36 -4.92 3.96 9.88
C ASN A 36 -5.69 4.14 11.20
N CYS A 37 -6.94 3.65 11.26
CA CYS A 37 -7.74 3.69 12.47
C CYS A 37 -7.06 2.93 13.62
N LEU A 38 -6.57 1.71 13.36
CA LEU A 38 -5.88 0.91 14.37
C LEU A 38 -4.56 1.54 14.82
N LEU A 39 -3.79 2.13 13.90
CA LEU A 39 -2.57 2.88 14.23
C LEU A 39 -2.87 4.08 15.13
N GLY A 40 -3.88 4.87 14.79
CA GLY A 40 -4.31 6.04 15.57
C GLY A 40 -4.82 5.66 16.97
N LEU A 41 -5.64 4.59 17.06
CA LEU A 41 -6.12 4.08 18.34
C LEU A 41 -4.96 3.59 19.22
N ARG A 42 -4.03 2.81 18.65
CA ARG A 42 -2.85 2.33 19.36
C ARG A 42 -2.00 3.50 19.88
N GLN A 43 -1.76 4.51 19.05
CA GLN A 43 -1.00 5.69 19.45
C GLN A 43 -1.69 6.45 20.60
N SER A 44 -2.99 6.70 20.48
CA SER A 44 -3.77 7.34 21.54
C SER A 44 -3.71 6.55 22.85
N MET A 45 -3.77 5.22 22.77
CA MET A 45 -3.64 4.37 23.96
C MET A 45 -2.26 4.48 24.59
N ILE A 46 -1.17 4.43 23.80
CA ILE A 46 0.21 4.58 24.28
C ILE A 46 0.41 5.94 24.94
N GLU A 47 -0.06 7.02 24.31
CA GLU A 47 0.03 8.38 24.86
C GLU A 47 -0.76 8.51 26.17
N ALA A 48 -1.96 7.92 26.25
CA ALA A 48 -2.77 7.89 27.46
C ALA A 48 -2.20 7.01 28.59
N SER A 49 -1.19 6.18 28.29
CA SER A 49 -0.49 5.32 29.25
C SER A 49 1.00 5.64 29.36
N ALA A 50 1.42 6.82 28.88
CA ALA A 50 2.79 7.30 28.98
C ALA A 50 3.24 7.33 30.46
N GLY A 51 4.21 6.48 30.80
CA GLY A 51 4.76 6.35 32.15
C GLY A 51 4.13 5.24 33.02
N SER A 52 3.13 4.49 32.53
CA SER A 52 2.53 3.38 33.30
C SER A 52 3.09 2.00 32.95
N PHE A 53 4.02 1.91 31.99
CA PHE A 53 4.61 0.65 31.55
C PHE A 53 5.87 0.32 32.35
N THR A 54 6.01 -0.96 32.68
CA THR A 54 7.28 -1.52 33.14
C THR A 54 8.31 -1.56 32.00
N THR A 55 9.59 -1.71 32.35
CA THR A 55 10.67 -1.80 31.36
C THR A 55 10.51 -3.01 30.43
N GLU A 56 9.99 -4.13 30.92
CA GLU A 56 9.73 -5.34 30.13
C GLU A 56 8.59 -5.12 29.13
N GLU A 57 7.49 -4.52 29.58
CA GLU A 57 6.35 -4.17 28.73
C GLU A 57 6.74 -3.17 27.63
N ALA A 58 7.51 -2.14 27.97
CA ALA A 58 8.03 -1.19 27.01
C ALA A 58 8.95 -1.87 25.98
N SER A 59 9.82 -2.77 26.42
CA SER A 59 10.73 -3.52 25.53
C SER A 59 9.95 -4.41 24.57
N PHE A 60 8.89 -5.07 25.04
CA PHE A 60 8.01 -5.86 24.18
C PHE A 60 7.29 -4.99 23.14
N LEU A 61 6.74 -3.85 23.54
CA LEU A 61 6.07 -2.94 22.62
C LEU A 61 7.03 -2.41 21.54
N ILE A 62 8.27 -2.10 21.89
CA ILE A 62 9.31 -1.68 20.93
C ILE A 62 9.59 -2.77 19.90
N GLU A 63 9.70 -4.03 20.32
CA GLU A 63 9.95 -5.13 19.39
C GLU A 63 8.76 -5.35 18.45
N GLN A 64 7.53 -5.26 18.97
CA GLN A 64 6.34 -5.29 18.13
C GLN A 64 6.27 -4.12 17.14
N ASP A 65 6.72 -2.93 17.56
CA ASP A 65 6.78 -1.74 16.70
C ASP A 65 7.75 -1.93 15.53
N ARG A 66 8.86 -2.64 15.74
CA ARG A 66 9.79 -3.02 14.66
C ARG A 66 9.14 -3.96 13.65
N LEU A 67 8.42 -4.97 14.13
CA LEU A 67 7.69 -5.91 13.27
C LEU A 67 6.62 -5.18 12.46
N LEU A 68 5.86 -4.30 13.10
CA LEU A 68 4.86 -3.46 12.44
C LEU A 68 5.49 -2.57 11.36
N THR A 69 6.61 -1.93 11.67
CA THR A 69 7.34 -1.09 10.72
C THR A 69 7.79 -1.90 9.51
N ALA A 70 8.29 -3.12 9.71
CA ALA A 70 8.69 -3.99 8.61
C ALA A 70 7.49 -4.38 7.72
N SER A 71 6.35 -4.74 8.32
CA SER A 71 5.13 -5.09 7.58
C SER A 71 4.54 -3.90 6.81
N LEU A 72 4.50 -2.71 7.42
CA LEU A 72 4.05 -1.49 6.76
C LEU A 72 4.96 -1.11 5.59
N ASN A 73 6.27 -1.32 5.73
CA ASN A 73 7.22 -1.11 4.63
C ASN A 73 6.99 -2.08 3.47
N ALA A 74 6.64 -3.33 3.76
CA ALA A 74 6.28 -4.31 2.72
C ALA A 74 5.02 -3.87 1.96
N VAL A 75 3.97 -3.46 2.66
CA VAL A 75 2.75 -2.91 2.04
C VAL A 75 3.07 -1.66 1.20
N SER A 76 3.89 -0.74 1.73
CA SER A 76 4.33 0.45 1.00
C SER A 76 5.11 0.11 -0.27
N ALA A 77 5.93 -0.95 -0.24
CA ALA A 77 6.67 -1.41 -1.41
C ALA A 77 5.74 -1.94 -2.50
N VAL A 78 4.70 -2.70 -2.14
CA VAL A 78 3.67 -3.18 -3.07
C VAL A 78 2.96 -2.00 -3.74
N ILE A 79 2.47 -1.03 -2.94
CA ILE A 79 1.80 0.17 -3.48
C ILE A 79 2.71 0.94 -4.44
N LYS A 80 4.01 1.09 -4.10
CA LYS A 80 4.98 1.77 -4.98
C LYS A 80 5.22 1.01 -6.28
N GLN A 81 5.22 -0.31 -6.23
CA GLN A 81 5.33 -1.14 -7.42
C GLN A 81 4.11 -0.96 -8.33
N ASP A 82 2.90 -1.02 -7.77
CA ASP A 82 1.65 -0.82 -8.52
C ASP A 82 1.62 0.55 -9.22
N LEU A 83 2.03 1.62 -8.50
CA LEU A 83 2.11 2.97 -9.07
C LEU A 83 3.12 3.06 -10.22
N LYS A 84 4.24 2.34 -10.12
CA LYS A 84 5.24 2.27 -11.19
C LYS A 84 4.69 1.54 -12.40
N GLU A 85 4.00 0.42 -12.21
CA GLU A 85 3.37 -0.33 -13.30
C GLU A 85 2.31 0.51 -14.03
N ILE A 86 1.48 1.27 -13.29
CA ILE A 86 0.51 2.21 -13.87
C ILE A 86 1.23 3.32 -14.66
N ALA A 87 2.33 3.86 -14.14
CA ALA A 87 3.11 4.89 -14.83
C ALA A 87 3.76 4.36 -16.12
N ASP A 88 4.31 3.14 -16.08
CA ASP A 88 4.91 2.47 -17.23
C ASP A 88 3.86 2.11 -18.30
N GLN A 89 2.67 1.65 -17.90
CA GLN A 89 1.53 1.44 -18.80
C GLN A 89 1.10 2.73 -19.49
N LYS A 90 0.97 3.85 -18.75
CA LYS A 90 0.65 5.17 -19.33
C LYS A 90 1.72 5.64 -20.31
N ARG A 91 2.99 5.33 -20.06
CA ARG A 91 4.10 5.67 -20.96
C ARG A 91 4.08 4.83 -22.23
N LEU A 92 3.79 3.53 -22.13
CA LEU A 92 3.61 2.65 -23.29
C LEU A 92 2.43 3.08 -24.15
N HIS A 93 1.29 3.42 -23.54
CA HIS A 93 0.10 3.89 -24.26
C HIS A 93 0.38 5.18 -25.06
N LYS A 94 1.11 6.13 -24.46
CA LYS A 94 1.59 7.34 -25.19
C LYS A 94 2.60 7.03 -26.29
N GLY A 95 3.39 5.97 -26.16
CA GLY A 95 4.33 5.52 -27.19
C GLY A 95 3.64 4.97 -28.43
N TYR A 96 2.57 4.18 -28.24
CA TYR A 96 1.74 3.67 -29.34
C TYR A 96 0.96 4.78 -30.04
N GLU A 97 0.38 5.74 -29.33
CA GLU A 97 -0.27 6.91 -29.95
C GLU A 97 0.70 7.74 -30.79
N ARG A 98 1.97 7.84 -30.36
CA ARG A 98 3.01 8.53 -31.13
C ARG A 98 3.48 7.75 -32.37
N GLY A 99 3.29 6.43 -32.38
CA GLY A 99 3.58 5.55 -33.53
C GLY A 99 2.44 5.46 -34.56
N THR A 100 1.18 5.57 -34.13
CA THR A 100 0.02 5.52 -35.03
C THR A 100 -0.26 6.84 -35.75
N ILE A 101 0.29 7.96 -35.30
CA ILE A 101 0.16 9.26 -35.99
C ILE A 101 1.14 9.38 -37.19
N LEU A 102 2.11 8.47 -37.35
CA LEU A 102 3.09 8.51 -38.46
C LEU A 102 2.84 7.51 -39.60
N ALA A 103 1.70 6.80 -39.63
CA ALA A 103 1.39 5.81 -40.67
C ALA A 103 0.17 6.14 -41.54
N THR A 104 -0.23 7.42 -41.62
CA THR A 104 -1.26 7.87 -42.59
C THR A 104 -0.76 9.04 -43.42
N LYS A 105 0.31 8.84 -44.18
CA LYS A 105 0.58 9.62 -45.39
C LYS A 105 1.12 8.72 -46.50
N GLY A 106 0.20 8.36 -47.41
CA GLY A 106 0.49 8.22 -48.84
C GLY A 106 1.08 6.88 -49.29
N ALA A 107 0.23 5.89 -49.47
CA ALA A 107 0.42 4.86 -50.50
C ALA A 107 -0.96 4.48 -51.06
N PHE A 108 -1.45 5.27 -52.01
CA PHE A 108 -2.52 4.83 -52.90
C PHE A 108 -1.88 3.85 -53.89
N ILE A 109 -2.17 2.55 -53.74
CA ILE A 109 -1.93 1.58 -54.81
C ILE A 109 -3.06 1.81 -55.82
N ASP A 110 -2.74 2.44 -56.96
CA ASP A 110 -3.61 2.49 -58.12
C ASP A 110 -3.62 1.09 -58.74
N GLU A 111 -4.61 0.29 -58.37
CA GLU A 111 -4.93 -0.95 -59.06
C GLU A 111 -5.89 -0.62 -60.21
N LYS A 112 -5.34 -0.11 -61.32
CA LYS A 112 -6.01 -0.21 -62.62
C LYS A 112 -5.51 -1.43 -63.37
N THR A 113 -6.22 -2.51 -63.11
CA THR A 113 -6.47 -3.60 -64.05
C THR A 113 -6.93 -3.06 -65.42
N ARG A 114 -6.26 -3.56 -66.46
CA ARG A 114 -6.68 -3.72 -67.87
C ARG A 114 -6.15 -2.74 -68.91
#